data_AF-A0A3D2HPW3-F1
#
_entry.id   AF-A0A3D2HPW3-F1
#
_cell.length_a   1.000
_cell.length_b   1.000
_cell.length_c   1.000
_cell.angle_alpha   90.00
_cell.angle_beta   90.00
_cell.angle_gamma   90.00
#
_symmetry.space_group_name_H-M   'P 1'
#
loop_
_entity.id
_entity.type
_entity.pdbx_description
1 polymer ?
#
loop_
_entity_poly.entity_id
_entity_poly.type
_entity_poly.pdbx_seq_one_letter_code
_entity_poly.pdbx_strand_id
1 'polypeptide(L)'
;MKINFKNHTIEMTKSEAKAASKYGSDSYKELMNIKKDFPTFEVVVTAKPKAKKNSAALKGLNYEFMEKYIAENEKDDTVMKEFKILRGEIEDVDGIKATAKSYAYIKSWFLSKYPFFVDYKRELENIDKNIKATNSKASNEKIEVAA
;
A
#
# COMPACT_ATOMS: atom_id res chain seq x y z
N MET A 1 -15.33 -12.35 14.85
CA MET A 1 -14.28 -13.37 15.11
C MET A 1 -14.20 -14.36 13.94
N LYS A 2 -13.19 -15.23 13.84
CA LYS A 2 -13.06 -16.23 12.76
C LYS A 2 -12.71 -17.62 13.31
N ILE A 3 -13.35 -18.66 12.81
CA ILE A 3 -13.04 -20.06 13.17
C ILE A 3 -12.05 -20.62 12.14
N ASN A 4 -10.93 -21.15 12.61
CA ASN A 4 -9.93 -21.84 11.81
C ASN A 4 -9.98 -23.34 12.10
N PHE A 5 -10.70 -24.07 11.26
CA PHE A 5 -10.88 -25.52 11.40
C PHE A 5 -9.59 -26.32 11.21
N LYS A 6 -8.62 -25.82 10.42
CA LYS A 6 -7.36 -26.53 10.17
C LYS A 6 -6.48 -26.57 11.42
N ASN A 7 -6.46 -25.47 12.16
CA ASN A 7 -5.65 -25.34 13.37
C ASN A 7 -6.45 -25.59 14.65
N HIS A 8 -7.76 -25.86 14.54
CA HIS A 8 -8.69 -25.95 15.68
C HIS A 8 -8.65 -24.72 16.59
N THR A 9 -8.62 -23.52 15.99
CA THR A 9 -8.54 -22.25 16.74
C THR A 9 -9.70 -21.31 16.43
N ILE A 10 -10.08 -20.51 17.42
CA ILE A 10 -10.96 -19.36 17.32
C ILE A 10 -10.07 -18.12 17.28
N GLU A 11 -9.88 -17.57 16.10
CA GLU A 11 -9.05 -16.39 15.87
C GLU A 11 -9.85 -15.11 16.12
N MET A 12 -9.36 -14.28 17.03
CA MET A 12 -9.94 -12.97 17.34
C MET A 12 -8.91 -11.86 17.21
N THR A 13 -9.35 -10.68 16.80
CA THR A 13 -8.51 -9.49 16.75
C THR A 13 -8.30 -8.91 18.14
N LYS A 14 -7.24 -8.12 18.34
CA LYS A 14 -6.96 -7.46 19.62
C LYS A 14 -8.13 -6.60 20.14
N SER A 15 -8.88 -5.96 19.25
CA SER A 15 -10.07 -5.19 19.59
C SER A 15 -11.23 -6.08 20.05
N GLU A 16 -11.46 -7.20 19.37
CA GLU A 16 -12.50 -8.17 19.75
C GLU A 16 -12.17 -8.85 21.07
N ALA A 17 -10.90 -9.20 21.31
CA ALA A 17 -10.43 -9.76 22.59
C ALA A 17 -10.67 -8.77 23.74
N LYS A 18 -10.37 -7.48 23.53
CA LYS A 18 -10.62 -6.42 24.52
C LYS A 18 -12.11 -6.16 24.74
N ALA A 19 -12.94 -6.30 23.71
CA ALA A 19 -14.38 -6.22 23.86
C ALA A 19 -14.90 -7.43 24.67
N ALA A 20 -14.47 -8.63 24.29
CA ALA A 20 -14.85 -9.89 24.94
C ALA A 20 -14.34 -10.01 26.39
N SER A 21 -13.29 -9.30 26.79
CA SER A 21 -12.87 -9.25 28.20
C SER A 21 -13.88 -8.55 29.10
N LYS A 22 -14.80 -7.74 28.53
CA LYS A 22 -15.91 -7.16 29.27
C LYS A 22 -17.06 -8.17 29.32
N TYR A 23 -17.32 -8.69 30.51
CA TYR A 23 -18.45 -9.58 30.77
C TYR A 23 -19.77 -8.95 30.32
N GLY A 24 -20.61 -9.74 29.63
CA GLY A 24 -21.91 -9.29 29.12
C GLY A 24 -21.86 -8.43 27.85
N SER A 25 -20.67 -8.11 27.32
CA SER A 25 -20.54 -7.48 26.01
C SER A 25 -21.02 -8.40 24.89
N ASP A 26 -21.37 -7.83 23.74
CA ASP A 26 -21.82 -8.61 22.59
C ASP A 26 -20.71 -9.53 22.06
N SER A 27 -19.46 -9.06 22.04
CA SER A 27 -18.30 -9.89 21.69
C SER A 27 -18.03 -11.02 22.70
N TYR A 28 -18.33 -10.81 23.98
CA TYR A 28 -18.25 -11.89 24.99
C TYR A 28 -19.31 -12.97 24.73
N LYS A 29 -20.55 -12.57 24.44
CA LYS A 29 -21.63 -13.51 24.12
C LYS A 29 -21.33 -14.29 22.84
N GLU A 30 -20.81 -13.61 21.81
CA GLU A 30 -20.37 -14.24 20.56
C GLU A 30 -19.28 -15.30 20.83
N LEU A 31 -18.25 -14.95 21.61
CA LEU A 31 -17.19 -15.89 22.00
C LEU A 31 -17.74 -17.10 22.75
N MET A 32 -18.67 -16.88 23.69
CA MET A 32 -19.25 -17.96 24.48
C MET A 32 -20.14 -18.89 23.64
N ASN A 33 -20.87 -18.36 22.66
CA ASN A 33 -21.63 -19.18 21.72
C ASN A 33 -20.69 -20.05 20.87
N ILE A 34 -19.63 -19.45 20.31
CA ILE A 34 -18.64 -20.20 19.53
C ILE A 34 -17.97 -21.28 20.39
N LYS A 35 -17.66 -20.99 21.66
CA LYS A 35 -17.10 -22.01 22.58
C LYS A 35 -18.07 -23.12 22.95
N LYS A 36 -19.39 -22.89 22.93
CA LYS A 36 -20.38 -23.96 23.11
C LYS A 36 -20.38 -24.91 21.92
N ASP A 37 -20.31 -24.36 20.70
CA ASP A 37 -20.29 -25.16 19.48
C ASP A 37 -18.94 -25.88 19.28
N PHE A 38 -17.84 -25.25 19.71
CA PHE A 38 -16.47 -25.73 19.54
C PHE A 38 -15.68 -25.72 20.87
N PRO A 39 -16.03 -26.60 21.83
CA PRO A 39 -15.41 -26.59 23.16
C PRO A 39 -13.92 -26.95 23.14
N THR A 40 -13.50 -27.76 22.17
CA THR A 40 -12.10 -28.20 22.00
C THR A 40 -11.21 -27.17 21.32
N PHE A 41 -11.77 -26.09 20.77
CA PHE A 41 -11.00 -25.10 20.02
C PHE A 41 -10.33 -24.09 20.96
N GLU A 42 -9.08 -23.77 20.64
CA GLU A 42 -8.27 -22.80 21.39
C GLU A 42 -8.56 -21.38 20.91
N VAL A 43 -8.69 -20.43 21.84
CA VAL A 43 -8.91 -19.03 21.49
C VAL A 43 -7.57 -18.32 21.31
N VAL A 44 -7.29 -17.85 20.10
CA VAL A 44 -6.02 -17.20 19.76
C VAL A 44 -6.26 -15.76 19.33
N VAL A 45 -5.53 -14.83 19.94
CA VAL A 45 -5.55 -13.42 19.53
C VAL A 45 -4.60 -13.25 18.35
N THR A 46 -5.15 -13.11 17.14
CA THR A 46 -4.36 -12.84 15.95
C THR A 46 -4.21 -11.34 15.76
N ALA A 47 -2.98 -10.91 15.45
CA ALA A 47 -2.81 -9.62 14.83
C ALA A 47 -3.48 -9.68 13.46
N LYS A 48 -4.40 -8.76 13.14
CA LYS A 48 -4.83 -8.61 11.75
C LYS A 48 -3.53 -8.53 10.92
N PRO A 49 -3.39 -9.29 9.83
CA PRO A 49 -2.34 -8.99 8.87
C PRO A 49 -2.55 -7.52 8.54
N LYS A 50 -1.54 -6.68 8.84
CA LYS A 50 -1.56 -5.29 8.40
C LYS A 50 -1.88 -5.40 6.92
N ALA A 51 -3.02 -4.88 6.48
CA ALA A 51 -3.28 -4.73 5.05
C ALA A 51 -1.97 -4.19 4.50
N LYS A 52 -1.32 -4.94 3.58
CA LYS A 52 -0.07 -4.51 2.97
C LYS A 52 -0.41 -3.12 2.47
N LYS A 53 0.03 -2.08 3.20
CA LYS A 53 -0.12 -0.72 2.73
C LYS A 53 0.54 -0.81 1.36
N ASN A 54 -0.17 -0.38 0.32
CA ASN A 54 0.34 -0.30 -1.04
C ASN A 54 1.53 0.70 -1.13
N SER A 55 2.31 0.88 -0.07
CA SER A 55 3.51 1.70 0.02
C SER A 55 4.63 1.16 -0.86
N ALA A 56 4.59 -0.11 -1.26
CA ALA A 56 5.45 -0.63 -2.32
C ALA A 56 5.13 0.08 -3.64
N ALA A 57 3.84 0.09 -4.03
CA ALA A 57 3.34 0.74 -5.24
C ALA A 57 3.53 2.26 -5.27
N LEU A 58 4.02 2.92 -4.21
CA LEU A 58 4.44 4.33 -4.25
C LEU A 58 5.93 4.54 -3.90
N LYS A 59 6.69 3.47 -3.69
CA LYS A 59 8.13 3.53 -3.43
C LYS A 59 8.84 4.12 -4.65
N GLY A 60 9.63 5.18 -4.47
CA GLY A 60 10.32 5.87 -5.58
C GLY A 60 9.53 6.98 -6.27
N LEU A 61 8.38 7.42 -5.74
CA LEU A 61 7.73 8.65 -6.22
C LEU A 61 8.47 9.88 -5.67
N ASN A 62 9.70 10.15 -6.11
CA ASN A 62 10.46 11.34 -5.71
C ASN A 62 10.10 12.54 -6.62
N TYR A 63 10.67 13.72 -6.33
CA TYR A 63 10.40 14.92 -7.15
C TYR A 63 10.88 14.75 -8.60
N GLU A 64 12.04 14.14 -8.82
CA GLU A 64 12.58 13.90 -10.16
C GLU A 64 11.66 13.02 -11.01
N PHE A 65 11.04 12.00 -10.40
CA PHE A 65 10.09 11.14 -11.07
C PHE A 65 8.82 11.93 -11.45
N MET A 66 8.28 12.73 -10.52
CA MET A 66 7.10 13.56 -10.82
C MET A 66 7.39 14.54 -11.96
N GLU A 67 8.58 15.14 -11.97
CA GLU A 67 9.01 16.09 -12.99
C GLU A 67 9.13 15.43 -14.37
N LYS A 68 9.81 14.27 -14.46
CA LYS A 68 9.90 13.50 -15.71
C LYS A 68 8.53 13.06 -16.21
N TYR A 69 7.67 12.59 -15.31
CA TYR A 69 6.33 12.14 -15.65
C TYR A 69 5.48 13.28 -16.23
N ILE A 70 5.53 14.47 -15.63
CA ILE A 70 4.82 15.65 -16.15
C ILE A 70 5.39 16.04 -17.52
N ALA A 71 6.72 16.04 -17.70
CA ALA A 71 7.35 16.38 -18.96
C ALA A 71 7.02 15.41 -20.12
N GLU A 72 6.85 14.12 -19.83
CA GLU A 72 6.53 13.10 -20.83
C GLU A 72 5.04 13.04 -21.16
N ASN A 73 4.18 13.31 -20.18
CA ASN A 73 2.74 13.05 -20.30
C ASN A 73 1.91 14.32 -20.60
N GLU A 74 2.42 15.51 -20.26
CA GLU A 74 1.76 16.78 -20.56
C GLU A 74 2.50 17.50 -21.68
N LYS A 75 1.76 17.92 -22.70
CA LYS A 75 2.28 18.76 -23.79
C LYS A 75 2.28 20.25 -23.44
N ASP A 76 1.61 20.62 -22.34
CA ASP A 76 1.47 21.99 -21.88
C ASP A 76 2.36 22.24 -20.66
N ASP A 77 3.24 23.24 -20.78
CA ASP A 77 4.15 23.69 -19.72
C ASP A 77 3.41 24.20 -18.47
N THR A 78 2.10 24.40 -18.54
CA THR A 78 1.27 24.86 -17.43
C THR A 78 1.37 23.95 -16.20
N VAL A 79 1.31 22.62 -16.38
CA VAL A 79 1.38 21.67 -15.25
C VAL A 79 2.78 21.61 -14.63
N MET A 80 3.82 21.79 -15.46
CA MET A 80 5.20 21.89 -15.00
C MET A 80 5.43 23.18 -14.18
N LYS A 81 4.83 24.30 -14.62
CA LYS A 81 4.86 25.56 -13.87
C LYS A 81 4.15 25.44 -12.53
N GLU A 82 2.95 24.84 -12.49
CA GLU A 82 2.24 24.55 -11.23
C GLU A 82 3.12 23.74 -10.26
N PHE A 83 3.80 22.71 -10.76
CA PHE A 83 4.69 21.88 -9.95
C PHE A 83 5.89 22.67 -9.39
N LYS A 84 6.51 23.54 -10.19
CA LYS A 84 7.64 24.38 -9.75
C LYS A 84 7.23 25.48 -8.76
N ILE A 85 6.02 26.04 -8.92
CA ILE A 85 5.41 26.96 -7.93
C ILE A 85 5.19 26.23 -6.60
N LEU A 86 4.64 25.00 -6.63
CA LEU A 86 4.42 24.20 -5.42
C LEU A 86 5.74 23.85 -4.70
N ARG A 87 6.83 23.68 -5.45
CA ARG A 87 8.19 23.51 -4.92
C ARG A 87 8.83 24.79 -4.41
N GLY A 88 8.21 25.96 -4.65
CA GLY A 88 8.76 27.26 -4.28
C GLY A 88 9.98 27.66 -5.12
N GLU A 89 10.16 27.06 -6.30
CA GLU A 89 11.27 27.37 -7.21
C GLU A 89 10.99 28.59 -8.07
N ILE A 90 9.71 28.87 -8.33
CA ILE A 90 9.23 30.00 -9.11
C ILE A 90 8.18 30.75 -8.29
N GLU A 91 8.10 32.07 -8.48
CA GLU A 91 7.06 32.91 -7.91
C GLU A 91 5.68 32.45 -8.40
N ASP A 92 4.68 32.52 -7.52
CA ASP A 92 3.30 32.28 -7.89
C ASP A 92 2.76 33.41 -8.80
N VAL A 93 1.51 33.28 -9.24
CA VAL A 93 0.85 34.23 -10.14
C VAL A 93 0.78 35.66 -9.54
N ASP A 94 0.92 35.78 -8.21
CA ASP A 94 0.89 37.03 -7.46
C ASP A 94 2.30 37.60 -7.17
N GLY A 95 3.36 37.00 -7.73
CA GLY A 95 4.74 37.49 -7.58
C GLY A 95 5.35 37.20 -6.20
N ILE A 96 4.76 36.27 -5.43
CA ILE A 96 5.23 35.90 -4.10
C ILE A 96 5.96 34.56 -4.20
N LYS A 97 7.19 34.49 -3.69
CA LYS A 97 7.86 33.19 -3.47
C LYS A 97 7.12 32.43 -2.37
N ALA A 98 6.16 31.60 -2.76
CA ALA A 98 5.47 30.71 -1.85
C ALA A 98 6.49 29.82 -1.13
N THR A 99 6.35 29.68 0.20
CA THR A 99 7.13 28.69 0.96
C THR A 99 6.86 27.31 0.38
N ALA A 100 7.94 26.59 0.02
CA ALA A 100 7.86 25.26 -0.56
C ALA A 100 6.86 24.38 0.21
N LYS A 101 5.84 23.86 -0.48
CA LYS A 101 4.85 22.99 0.15
C LYS A 101 5.52 21.69 0.57
N SER A 102 4.99 21.05 1.61
CA SER A 102 5.52 19.77 2.07
C SER A 102 5.41 18.71 0.97
N TYR A 103 6.37 17.78 0.92
CA TYR A 103 6.34 16.65 -0.02
C TYR A 103 5.01 15.87 0.03
N ALA A 104 4.42 15.72 1.22
CA ALA A 104 3.13 15.05 1.38
C ALA A 104 2.00 15.77 0.63
N TYR A 105 2.02 17.10 0.59
CA TYR A 105 1.08 17.92 -0.16
C TYR A 105 1.30 17.77 -1.66
N ILE A 106 2.54 17.95 -2.13
CA ILE A 106 2.91 17.84 -3.55
C ILE A 106 2.57 16.44 -4.09
N LYS A 107 2.84 15.41 -3.30
CA LYS A 107 2.45 14.03 -3.62
C LYS A 107 0.93 13.86 -3.76
N SER A 108 0.16 14.47 -2.86
CA SER A 108 -1.31 14.39 -2.92
C SER A 108 -1.86 15.13 -4.15
N TRP A 109 -1.29 16.29 -4.48
CA TRP A 109 -1.60 17.02 -5.70
C TRP A 109 -1.31 16.19 -6.96
N PHE A 110 -0.13 15.58 -7.04
CA PHE A 110 0.27 14.74 -8.18
C PHE A 110 -0.68 13.55 -8.37
N LEU A 111 -1.02 12.85 -7.29
CA LEU A 111 -1.95 11.71 -7.34
C LEU A 111 -3.38 12.13 -7.67
N SER A 112 -3.77 13.37 -7.35
CA SER A 112 -5.08 13.91 -7.71
C SER A 112 -5.15 14.28 -9.19
N LYS A 113 -4.05 14.81 -9.77
CA LYS A 113 -3.93 15.11 -11.20
C LYS A 113 -3.83 13.85 -12.06
N TYR A 114 -3.12 12.83 -11.57
CA TYR A 114 -2.94 11.56 -12.27
C TYR A 114 -3.54 10.39 -11.47
N PRO A 115 -4.89 10.25 -11.43
CA PRO A 115 -5.52 9.17 -10.67
C PRO A 115 -5.13 7.78 -11.20
N PHE A 116 -4.89 7.66 -12.50
CA PHE A 116 -4.46 6.41 -13.16
C PHE A 116 -3.01 6.02 -12.85
N PHE A 117 -2.21 6.93 -12.27
CA PHE A 117 -0.81 6.67 -11.93
C PHE A 117 -0.64 5.50 -10.96
N VAL A 118 -1.60 5.32 -10.05
CA VAL A 118 -1.58 4.24 -9.06
C VAL A 118 -1.68 2.87 -9.74
N ASP A 119 -2.51 2.76 -10.77
CA ASP A 119 -2.69 1.52 -11.52
C ASP A 119 -1.51 1.28 -12.48
N TYR A 120 -1.03 2.32 -13.16
CA TYR A 120 0.18 2.25 -13.99
C TYR A 120 1.40 1.75 -13.21
N LYS A 121 1.60 2.27 -11.99
CA LYS A 121 2.73 1.85 -11.16
C LYS A 121 2.59 0.40 -10.66
N ARG A 122 1.36 -0.05 -10.39
CA ARG A 122 1.09 -1.47 -10.08
C ARG A 122 1.46 -2.36 -11.28
N GLU A 123 1.19 -1.90 -12.49
CA GLU A 123 1.53 -2.60 -13.72
C GLU A 123 3.04 -2.69 -13.94
N LEU A 124 3.78 -1.59 -13.77
CA LEU A 124 5.25 -1.58 -13.81
C LEU A 124 5.89 -2.53 -12.79
N GLU A 125 5.36 -2.60 -11.56
CA GLU A 125 5.85 -3.53 -10.54
C GLU A 125 5.62 -5.00 -10.92
N ASN A 126 4.54 -5.29 -11.65
CA ASN A 126 4.26 -6.64 -12.14
C ASN A 126 5.18 -7.02 -13.29
N ILE A 127 5.49 -6.06 -14.18
CA ILE A 127 6.47 -6.24 -15.26
C ILE A 127 7.87 -6.50 -14.69
N ASP A 128 8.35 -5.70 -13.72
CA ASP A 128 9.65 -5.89 -13.07
C ASP A 128 9.76 -7.27 -12.40
N LYS A 129 8.71 -7.72 -11.71
CA LYS A 129 8.64 -9.08 -11.14
C LYS A 129 8.73 -10.15 -12.22
N ASN A 130 8.02 -9.98 -13.33
CA ASN A 130 8.07 -10.93 -14.44
C ASN A 130 9.46 -10.98 -15.08
N ILE A 131 10.11 -9.84 -15.32
CA ILE A 131 11.47 -9.77 -15.87
C ILE A 131 12.48 -10.47 -14.96
N LYS A 132 12.38 -10.26 -13.64
CA LYS A 132 13.24 -10.95 -12.65
C LYS A 132 13.00 -12.45 -12.64
N ALA A 133 11.74 -12.87 -12.73
CA ALA A 133 11.37 -14.29 -12.79
C ALA A 133 11.88 -14.96 -14.08
N THR A 134 11.80 -14.28 -15.24
CA THR A 134 12.33 -14.81 -16.51
C THR A 134 13.85 -14.89 -16.50
N ASN A 135 14.54 -13.87 -15.97
CA ASN A 135 16.01 -13.87 -15.88
C ASN A 135 16.53 -14.92 -14.88
N SER A 136 15.79 -15.21 -13.81
CA SER A 136 16.12 -16.30 -12.89
C SER A 136 15.95 -17.68 -13.53
N LYS A 137 14.94 -17.87 -14.39
CA LYS A 137 14.74 -19.13 -15.13
C LYS A 137 15.81 -19.35 -16.20
N ALA A 138 16.13 -18.31 -16.98
CA ALA A 138 17.17 -18.38 -18.00
C ALA A 138 18.58 -18.63 -17.42
N SER A 139 18.85 -18.14 -16.21
CA SER A 139 20.10 -18.42 -15.49
C SER A 139 20.20 -19.87 -15.02
N ASN A 140 19.08 -20.48 -14.61
CA ASN A 140 19.06 -21.87 -14.15
C ASN A 140 19.14 -22.87 -15.31
N GLU A 141 18.51 -22.57 -16.45
CA GLU A 141 18.52 -23.44 -17.65
C GLU A 141 19.91 -23.48 -18.32
N LYS A 142 20.69 -22.39 -18.26
CA LYS A 142 22.09 -22.38 -18.73
C LYS A 142 23.05 -23.22 -17.89
N ILE A 143 22.72 -23.49 -16.63
CA ILE A 143 23.56 -24.30 -15.72
C ILE A 143 23.33 -25.80 -15.98
N GLU A 144 22.13 -26.20 -16.38
CA GLU A 144 21.74 -27.60 -16.56
C GLU A 144 22.21 -28.21 -17.90
N VAL A 145 22.44 -27.38 -18.94
CA VAL A 145 22.93 -27.85 -20.26
C VAL A 145 24.46 -27.96 -20.32
N ALA A 146 25.17 -27.47 -19.29
CA ALA A 146 26.63 -27.50 -19.20
C ALA A 146 27.18 -28.60 -18.25
N ALA A 147 26.31 -29.45 -17.71
CA ALA A 147 26.63 -30.60 -16.84
C ALA A 147 26.38 -31.92 -17.57
#